data_AF-A0AAV1UXW4-F1
#
_entry.id   AF-A0AAV1UXW4-F1
#
_cell.length_a   1.000
_cell.length_b   1.000
_cell.length_c   1.000
_cell.angle_alpha   90.00
_cell.angle_beta   90.00
_cell.angle_gamma   90.00
#
_symmetry.space_group_name_H-M   'P 1'
#
loop_
_entity.id
_entity.type
_entity.pdbx_description
1 polymer ?
#
loop_
_entity_poly.entity_id
_entity_poly.type
_entity_poly.pdbx_seq_one_letter_code
_entity_poly.pdbx_strand_id
1 'polypeptide(L)'
;MRALSKGGAKYVLTIVGDCSRYVAAYFMKNKSEVAGTLKEYQSLYENQWGKRMKCLRSDNGIEFVNNIVAEMCMRNRIMHQRSVP
;
A
#
# COMPACT_ATOMS: atom_id res chain seq x y z
N MET A 1 9.83 24.39 4.56
CA MET A 1 10.72 23.21 4.54
C MET A 1 9.88 22.00 4.96
N ARG A 2 9.87 20.89 4.21
CA ARG A 2 9.14 19.68 4.67
C ARG A 2 9.95 19.04 5.82
N ALA A 3 9.36 18.95 7.00
CA ALA A 3 9.99 18.35 8.16
C ALA A 3 9.99 16.81 8.05
N LEU A 4 11.07 16.18 8.50
CA LEU A 4 11.14 14.72 8.61
C LEU A 4 10.47 14.27 9.92
N SER A 5 9.97 13.04 9.95
CA SER A 5 9.55 12.41 11.21
C SER A 5 10.74 12.23 12.16
N LYS A 6 10.48 11.89 13.43
CA LYS A 6 11.55 11.56 14.40
C LYS A 6 12.45 10.41 13.91
N GLY A 7 11.94 9.51 13.08
CA GLY A 7 12.68 8.41 12.45
C GLY A 7 13.32 8.76 11.11
N GLY A 8 13.31 10.03 10.70
CA GLY A 8 13.88 10.49 9.42
C GLY A 8 13.02 10.15 8.20
N ALA A 9 11.75 9.77 8.37
CA ALA A 9 10.84 9.48 7.27
C ALA A 9 10.28 10.76 6.65
N LYS A 10 10.09 10.76 5.33
CA LYS A 10 9.57 11.89 4.55
C LYS A 10 8.11 11.68 4.11
N TYR A 11 7.68 10.43 4.03
CA TYR A 11 6.36 10.04 3.56
C TYR A 11 5.70 9.09 4.56
N VAL A 12 4.37 9.06 4.54
CA VAL A 12 3.58 8.05 5.24
C VAL A 12 2.65 7.39 4.22
N LEU A 13 2.70 6.06 4.13
CA LEU A 13 1.69 5.28 3.42
C LEU A 13 0.61 4.90 4.42
N THR A 14 -0.63 5.30 4.14
CA THR A 14 -1.80 4.94 4.93
C THR A 14 -2.64 3.93 4.16
N ILE A 15 -2.88 2.77 4.78
CA ILE A 15 -3.72 1.71 4.21
C ILE A 15 -4.97 1.60 5.08
N VAL A 16 -6.13 1.71 4.46
CA VAL A 16 -7.43 1.70 5.14
C VAL A 16 -8.23 0.50 4.67
N GLY A 17 -8.61 -0.37 5.62
CA GLY A 17 -9.52 -1.47 5.36
C GLY A 17 -10.94 -0.94 5.14
N ASP A 18 -11.53 -1.23 3.98
CA ASP A 18 -12.86 -0.70 3.63
C ASP A 18 -13.97 -1.23 4.54
N CYS A 19 -13.87 -2.49 4.97
CA CYS A 19 -14.87 -3.15 5.82
C CYS A 19 -14.74 -2.76 7.30
N SER A 20 -13.54 -2.90 7.88
CA SER A 20 -13.33 -2.70 9.33
C SER A 20 -12.95 -1.27 9.71
N ARG A 21 -12.63 -0.43 8.72
CA ARG A 21 -11.97 0.87 8.93
C ARG A 21 -10.65 0.78 9.69
N TYR A 22 -10.04 -0.41 9.76
CA TYR A 22 -8.71 -0.57 10.32
C TYR A 22 -7.71 0.23 9.50
N VAL A 23 -6.86 1.01 10.18
CA VAL A 23 -5.86 1.87 9.54
C VAL A 23 -4.46 1.39 9.93
N ALA A 24 -3.64 1.12 8.92
CA ALA A 24 -2.21 0.90 9.09
C ALA A 24 -1.44 2.08 8.50
N ALA A 25 -0.45 2.58 9.24
CA ALA A 25 0.42 3.67 8.81
C ALA A 25 1.88 3.21 8.78
N TYR A 26 2.53 3.39 7.64
CA TYR A 26 3.91 3.01 7.41
C TYR A 26 4.74 4.26 7.07
N PHE A 27 5.80 4.49 7.84
CA PHE A 27 6.74 5.59 7.61
C PHE A 27 7.78 5.18 6.57
N MET A 28 7.96 6.00 5.53
CA MET A 28 8.89 5.72 4.43
C MET A 28 9.82 6.91 4.16
N LYS A 29 11.05 6.63 3.74
CA LYS A 29 12.01 7.67 3.33
C LYS A 29 11.78 8.07 1.87
N ASN A 30 11.38 7.12 1.03
CA ASN A 30 11.17 7.26 -0.40
C ASN A 30 9.84 6.64 -0.85
N LYS A 31 9.21 7.22 -1.88
CA LYS A 31 7.98 6.66 -2.47
C LYS A 31 8.20 5.31 -3.17
N SER A 32 9.44 4.98 -3.55
CA SER A 32 9.80 3.68 -4.13
C SER A 32 9.61 2.50 -3.16
N GLU A 33 9.48 2.77 -1.86
CA GLU A 33 9.26 1.75 -0.82
C GLU A 33 7.82 1.19 -0.84
N VAL A 34 6.87 1.90 -1.46
CA VAL A 34 5.43 1.56 -1.46
C VAL A 34 5.16 0.10 -1.86
N ALA A 35 5.77 -0.39 -2.94
CA ALA A 35 5.51 -1.74 -3.41
C ALA A 35 6.01 -2.82 -2.42
N GLY A 36 7.12 -2.56 -1.72
CA GLY A 36 7.62 -3.45 -0.66
C GLY A 36 6.67 -3.45 0.54
N THR A 37 6.31 -2.26 1.01
CA THR A 37 5.38 -2.07 2.13
C THR A 37 4.00 -2.69 1.87
N LEU A 38 3.48 -2.61 0.63
CA LEU A 38 2.21 -3.25 0.27
C LEU A 38 2.28 -4.78 0.35
N LYS A 39 3.39 -5.41 -0.04
CA LYS A 39 3.59 -6.87 0.06
C LYS A 39 3.68 -7.33 1.51
N GLU A 40 4.36 -6.56 2.35
CA GLU A 40 4.45 -6.80 3.79
C GLU A 40 3.08 -6.68 4.44
N TYR A 41 2.36 -5.59 4.17
CA TYR A 41 1.00 -5.40 4.67
C TYR A 41 0.05 -6.51 4.21
N GLN A 42 0.11 -6.91 2.93
CA GLN A 42 -0.70 -8.01 2.43
C GLN A 42 -0.44 -9.29 3.23
N SER A 43 0.83 -9.69 3.39
CA SER A 43 1.19 -10.89 4.14
C SER A 43 0.71 -10.84 5.59
N LEU A 44 0.91 -9.69 6.25
CA LEU A 44 0.43 -9.45 7.61
C LEU A 44 -1.10 -9.59 7.69
N TYR A 45 -1.82 -8.95 6.76
CA TYR A 45 -3.27 -8.95 6.74
C TYR A 45 -3.84 -10.35 6.52
N GLU A 46 -3.31 -11.08 5.53
CA GLU A 46 -3.81 -12.41 5.23
C GLU A 46 -3.55 -13.40 6.37
N ASN A 47 -2.41 -13.27 7.06
CA ASN A 47 -2.09 -14.09 8.23
C ASN A 47 -2.96 -13.74 9.45
N GLN A 48 -3.11 -12.44 9.77
CA GLN A 48 -3.80 -12.00 10.98
C GLN A 48 -5.31 -12.28 10.93
N TRP A 49 -5.92 -12.17 9.75
CA TRP A 49 -7.38 -12.30 9.59
C TRP A 49 -7.81 -13.58 8.87
N GLY A 50 -6.88 -14.38 8.34
CA GLY A 50 -7.20 -15.59 7.56
C GLY A 50 -8.00 -15.27 6.29
N LYS A 51 -7.92 -14.03 5.78
CA LYS A 51 -8.69 -13.53 4.64
C LYS A 51 -7.76 -12.96 3.59
N ARG A 52 -7.96 -13.36 2.34
CA ARG A 52 -7.22 -12.80 1.21
C ARG A 52 -7.59 -11.35 0.90
N MET A 53 -6.58 -10.54 0.57
CA MET A 53 -6.80 -9.22 0.00
C MET A 53 -7.31 -9.38 -1.44
N LYS A 54 -8.48 -8.82 -1.75
CA LYS A 54 -9.13 -8.97 -3.07
C LYS A 54 -8.97 -7.75 -3.96
N CYS A 55 -8.86 -6.57 -3.37
CA CYS A 55 -8.82 -5.31 -4.10
C CYS A 55 -7.84 -4.35 -3.44
N LEU A 56 -7.07 -3.65 -4.27
CA LEU A 56 -6.27 -2.49 -3.90
C LEU A 56 -6.92 -1.27 -4.57
N ARG A 57 -7.25 -0.24 -3.80
CA ARG A 57 -7.72 1.05 -4.31
C ARG A 57 -6.65 2.10 -4.07
N SER A 58 -6.22 2.82 -5.10
CA SER A 58 -5.28 3.93 -5.00
C SER A 58 -5.66 5.06 -5.96
N ASP A 59 -4.99 6.21 -5.82
CA ASP A 59 -4.97 7.19 -6.89
C ASP A 59 -4.08 6.72 -8.06
N ASN A 60 -3.91 7.56 -9.09
CA ASN A 60 -3.03 7.33 -10.22
C ASN A 60 -1.55 7.69 -9.94
N GLY A 61 -1.13 7.76 -8.68
CA GLY A 61 0.25 8.03 -8.30
C GLY A 61 1.21 6.97 -8.88
N ILE A 62 2.36 7.42 -9.39
CA ILE A 62 3.36 6.56 -10.02
C ILE A 62 3.96 5.52 -9.05
N GLU A 63 3.89 5.81 -7.75
CA GLU A 63 4.26 4.86 -6.69
C GLU A 63 3.33 3.64 -6.62
N PHE A 64 2.07 3.77 -7.07
CA PHE A 64 1.07 2.71 -7.12
C PHE A 64 0.91 2.14 -8.53
N VAL A 65 1.07 2.98 -9.56
CA VAL A 65 0.90 2.59 -10.97
C VAL A 65 2.26 2.33 -11.61
N ASN A 66 2.80 1.14 -11.36
CA ASN A 66 4.05 0.65 -11.95
C ASN A 66 4.04 -0.88 -12.09
N ASN A 67 5.03 -1.41 -12.81
CA ASN A 67 5.12 -2.85 -13.09
C ASN A 67 5.23 -3.71 -11.82
N ILE A 68 5.87 -3.20 -10.76
CA ILE A 68 6.09 -3.96 -9.52
C ILE A 68 4.77 -4.18 -8.79
N VAL A 69 3.94 -3.14 -8.66
CA VAL A 69 2.61 -3.24 -8.06
C VAL A 69 1.67 -4.05 -8.97
N ALA A 70 1.74 -3.86 -10.29
CA ALA A 70 0.94 -4.62 -11.25
C ALA A 70 1.24 -6.14 -11.18
N GLU A 71 2.51 -6.54 -11.14
CA GLU A 71 2.92 -7.94 -10.98
C GLU A 71 2.48 -8.52 -9.64
N MET A 72 2.61 -7.75 -8.56
CA MET A 72 2.13 -8.15 -7.24
C MET A 72 0.61 -8.43 -7.29
N CYS A 73 -0.17 -7.51 -7.85
CA CYS A 73 -1.60 -7.66 -7.99
C CYS A 73 -1.97 -8.87 -8.85
N MET A 74 -1.28 -9.06 -9.98
CA MET A 74 -1.51 -10.19 -10.88
C MET A 74 -1.23 -11.53 -10.19
N ARG A 75 -0.05 -11.68 -9.55
CA ARG A 75 0.37 -12.92 -8.87
C ARG A 75 -0.58 -13.31 -7.75
N ASN A 76 -1.08 -12.32 -7.02
CA ASN A 76 -1.97 -12.53 -5.87
C ASN A 76 -3.46 -12.46 -6.22
N ARG A 77 -3.80 -12.30 -7.51
CA ARG A 77 -5.18 -12.16 -8.01
C ARG A 77 -5.95 -11.04 -7.28
N ILE A 78 -5.30 -9.89 -7.12
CA ILE A 78 -5.84 -8.66 -6.54
C ILE A 78 -6.28 -7.75 -7.67
N MET A 79 -7.51 -7.24 -7.60
CA MET A 79 -8.00 -6.20 -8.52
C MET A 79 -7.45 -4.83 -8.11
N HIS A 80 -6.69 -4.17 -8.98
CA HIS A 80 -6.24 -2.79 -8.75
C HIS A 80 -7.25 -1.80 -9.34
N GLN A 81 -7.97 -1.10 -8.47
CA GLN A 81 -8.88 -0.02 -8.84
C GLN A 81 -8.18 1.32 -8.63
N ARG A 82 -8.37 2.23 -9.58
CA ARG A 82 -7.72 3.55 -9.60
C ARG A 82 -8.77 4.65 -9.67
N SER A 83 -8.50 5.79 -9.05
CA SER A 83 -9.34 6.99 -9.21
C SER A 83 -9.27 7.52 -10.65
N VAL A 84 -10.20 8.41 -11.01
CA VAL A 84 -10.06 9.21 -12.23
C VAL A 84 -8.80 10.11 -12.14
N PRO A 85 -8.11 10.39 -13.26
CA PRO A 85 -7.00 11.35 -13.30
C PRO A 85 -7.40 12.76 -12.90
#